data_AF-A0A955P6K4-F1
#
_entry.id   AF-A0A955P6K4-F1
#
_cell.length_a   1.000
_cell.length_b   1.000
_cell.length_c   1.000
_cell.angle_alpha   90.00
_cell.angle_beta   90.00
_cell.angle_gamma   90.00
#
_symmetry.space_group_name_H-M   'P 1'
#
loop_
_entity.id
_entity.type
_entity.pdbx_description
1 polymer ?
#
loop_
_entity_poly.entity_id
_entity_poly.type
_entity_poly.pdbx_seq_one_letter_code
_entity_poly.pdbx_strand_id
1 'polypeptide(L)'
;MAVLRYFFIPLILFSQSPIFSAALPKPRLEWEFKAESNLYAPPLVADFHPNLGQEVVFSDTEARKLVCLSATGEMIWEYDGGWTKRLISGASLSFNAVKEGAAILIGNPDGTLHCLEA
;
A
#
# COMPACT_ATOMS: atom_id res chain seq x y z
N MET A 1 -67.42 -21.23 22.67
CA MET A 1 -66.89 -20.30 21.65
C MET A 1 -65.37 -20.37 21.72
N ALA A 2 -64.75 -21.24 20.91
CA ALA A 2 -63.30 -21.46 20.90
C ALA A 2 -62.82 -21.27 19.46
N VAL A 3 -61.87 -20.36 19.26
CA VAL A 3 -61.32 -20.03 17.94
C VAL A 3 -59.87 -20.50 17.90
N LEU A 4 -59.61 -21.57 17.15
CA LEU A 4 -58.28 -22.12 16.91
C LEU A 4 -57.57 -21.24 15.87
N ARG A 5 -56.50 -20.53 16.26
CA ARG A 5 -55.69 -19.72 15.34
C ARG A 5 -54.54 -20.58 14.79
N TYR A 6 -54.60 -20.90 13.50
CA TYR A 6 -53.50 -21.51 12.76
C TYR A 6 -52.39 -20.48 12.53
N PHE A 7 -51.21 -20.71 13.10
CA PHE A 7 -50.00 -19.95 12.77
C PHE A 7 -49.35 -20.56 11.52
N PHE A 8 -49.30 -19.79 10.44
CA PHE A 8 -48.59 -20.12 9.20
C PHE A 8 -47.11 -19.73 9.39
N ILE A 9 -46.20 -20.72 9.42
CA ILE A 9 -44.76 -20.46 9.45
C ILE A 9 -44.25 -20.59 8.00
N PRO A 10 -43.71 -19.52 7.37
CA PRO A 10 -43.15 -19.64 6.04
C PRO A 10 -41.80 -20.37 6.12
N LEU A 11 -41.71 -21.51 5.45
CA LEU A 11 -40.48 -22.25 5.29
C LEU A 11 -39.57 -21.48 4.33
N ILE A 12 -38.60 -20.73 4.86
CA ILE A 12 -37.59 -20.03 4.05
C ILE A 12 -36.63 -21.09 3.50
N LEU A 13 -36.75 -21.40 2.21
CA LEU A 13 -35.79 -22.22 1.48
C LEU A 13 -34.52 -21.37 1.26
N PHE A 14 -33.52 -21.56 2.13
CA PHE A 14 -32.17 -21.08 1.87
C PHE A 14 -31.62 -21.83 0.66
N SER A 15 -31.63 -21.18 -0.50
CA SER A 15 -30.85 -21.58 -1.66
C SER A 15 -29.37 -21.57 -1.24
N GLN A 16 -28.83 -22.75 -0.95
CA GLN A 16 -27.39 -22.91 -0.80
C GLN A 16 -26.78 -22.75 -2.19
N SER A 17 -26.37 -21.52 -2.50
CA SER A 17 -25.47 -21.29 -3.63
C SER A 17 -24.16 -22.02 -3.30
N PRO A 18 -23.68 -22.94 -4.14
CA PRO A 18 -22.41 -23.59 -3.88
C PRO A 18 -21.31 -22.53 -3.87
N ILE A 19 -20.61 -22.42 -2.75
CA ILE A 19 -19.40 -21.61 -2.65
C ILE A 19 -18.36 -22.32 -3.52
N PHE A 20 -18.18 -21.83 -4.75
CA PHE A 20 -17.05 -22.24 -5.57
C PHE A 20 -15.79 -21.74 -4.87
N SER A 21 -15.00 -22.67 -4.33
CA SER A 21 -13.63 -22.40 -3.91
C SER A 21 -12.80 -22.15 -5.17
N ALA A 22 -12.77 -20.91 -5.65
CA ALA A 22 -11.85 -20.51 -6.69
C ALA A 22 -10.44 -20.61 -6.11
N ALA A 23 -9.60 -21.46 -6.67
CA ALA A 23 -8.18 -21.48 -6.35
C ALA A 23 -7.60 -20.08 -6.61
N LEU A 24 -6.90 -19.52 -5.63
CA LEU A 24 -6.24 -18.23 -5.82
C LEU A 24 -5.28 -18.32 -7.01
N PRO A 25 -5.26 -17.33 -7.91
CA PRO A 25 -4.32 -17.31 -9.02
C PRO A 25 -2.89 -17.38 -8.48
N LYS A 26 -2.03 -18.12 -9.18
CA LYS A 26 -0.60 -18.13 -8.85
C LYS A 26 -0.02 -16.73 -9.09
N PRO A 27 0.94 -16.27 -8.25
CA PRO A 27 1.63 -15.01 -8.50
C PRO A 27 2.28 -14.99 -9.89
N ARG A 28 2.22 -13.83 -10.56
CA ARG A 28 2.87 -13.55 -11.84
C ARG A 28 3.70 -12.28 -11.69
N LEU A 29 4.90 -12.27 -12.29
CA LEU A 29 5.71 -11.05 -12.42
C LEU A 29 5.02 -10.09 -13.39
N GLU A 30 4.56 -8.94 -12.90
CA GLU A 30 3.95 -7.88 -13.72
C GLU A 30 5.02 -6.91 -14.27
N TRP A 31 5.97 -6.51 -13.42
CA TRP A 31 7.08 -5.63 -13.77
C TRP A 31 8.28 -5.86 -12.84
N GLU A 32 9.44 -5.41 -13.27
CA GLU A 32 10.69 -5.42 -12.49
C GLU A 32 11.35 -4.05 -12.60
N PHE A 33 11.80 -3.50 -11.47
CA PHE A 33 12.62 -2.29 -11.41
C PHE A 33 13.98 -2.64 -10.81
N LYS A 34 15.06 -2.22 -11.48
CA LYS A 34 16.41 -2.43 -10.99
C LYS A 34 16.89 -1.22 -10.20
N ALA A 35 16.91 -1.35 -8.88
CA ALA A 35 17.46 -0.35 -7.97
C ALA A 35 18.99 -0.16 -8.15
N GLU A 36 19.50 0.96 -7.64
CA GLU A 36 20.93 1.28 -7.67
C GLU A 36 21.70 0.45 -6.62
N SER A 37 21.03 0.05 -5.53
CA SER A 37 21.63 -0.81 -4.50
C SER A 37 20.64 -1.80 -3.86
N ASN A 38 21.05 -2.42 -2.75
CA ASN A 38 20.25 -3.38 -2.02
C ASN A 38 19.00 -2.73 -1.40
N LEU A 39 17.91 -3.47 -1.35
CA LEU A 39 16.63 -3.05 -0.78
C LEU A 39 16.36 -3.89 0.48
N TYR A 40 16.51 -3.29 1.68
CA TYR A 40 16.27 -4.00 2.95
C TYR A 40 14.94 -3.62 3.60
N ALA A 41 14.42 -2.43 3.32
CA ALA A 41 13.18 -1.94 3.90
C ALA A 41 11.96 -2.42 3.09
N PRO A 42 10.81 -2.68 3.75
CA PRO A 42 9.56 -2.93 3.04
C PRO A 42 9.14 -1.68 2.23
N PRO A 43 8.61 -1.85 1.02
CA PRO A 43 8.03 -0.73 0.28
C PRO A 43 6.70 -0.27 0.88
N LEU A 44 6.39 1.01 0.74
CA LEU A 44 5.08 1.61 0.96
C LEU A 44 4.32 1.58 -0.37
N VAL A 45 3.08 1.08 -0.35
CA VAL A 45 2.19 1.08 -1.52
C VAL A 45 0.93 1.85 -1.16
N ALA A 46 0.66 2.96 -1.86
CA ALA A 46 -0.50 3.80 -1.58
C ALA A 46 -0.88 4.68 -2.77
N ASP A 47 -2.14 5.10 -2.80
CA ASP A 47 -2.66 6.08 -3.77
C ASP A 47 -2.54 7.46 -3.13
N PHE A 48 -1.53 8.22 -3.55
CA PHE A 48 -1.30 9.59 -3.08
C PHE A 48 -0.89 10.55 -4.20
N HIS A 49 -0.72 10.07 -5.43
CA HIS A 49 -0.42 10.89 -6.61
C HIS A 49 -1.70 11.21 -7.40
N PRO A 50 -1.81 12.38 -8.07
CA PRO A 50 -3.02 12.79 -8.80
C PRO A 50 -3.44 11.88 -9.97
N ASN A 51 -2.51 11.09 -10.52
CA ASN A 51 -2.79 10.14 -11.59
C ASN A 51 -3.14 8.79 -10.94
N LEU A 52 -4.40 8.35 -11.06
CA LEU A 52 -4.92 7.11 -10.45
C LEU A 52 -3.95 5.93 -10.58
N GLY A 53 -3.40 5.49 -9.45
CA GLY A 53 -2.41 4.42 -9.33
C GLY A 53 -2.11 4.10 -7.87
N GLN A 54 -1.54 2.92 -7.60
CA GLN A 54 -0.89 2.65 -6.32
C GLN A 54 0.60 2.92 -6.52
N GLU A 55 1.08 4.06 -6.06
CA GLU A 55 2.50 4.40 -6.06
C GLU A 55 3.26 3.48 -5.11
N VAL A 56 4.48 3.12 -5.51
CA VAL A 56 5.38 2.25 -4.74
C VAL A 56 6.58 3.07 -4.31
N VAL A 57 6.68 3.35 -3.02
CA VAL A 57 7.79 4.10 -2.42
C VAL A 57 8.71 3.15 -1.66
N PHE A 58 10.01 3.20 -1.92
CA PHE A 58 10.99 2.38 -1.22
C PHE A 58 12.31 3.10 -1.00
N SER A 59 13.07 2.58 -0.05
CA SER A 59 14.39 3.08 0.31
C SER A 59 15.48 2.32 -0.46
N ASP A 60 16.24 3.03 -1.29
CA ASP A 60 17.46 2.49 -1.89
C ASP A 60 18.62 2.66 -0.91
N THR A 61 19.10 1.54 -0.36
CA THR A 61 19.86 1.53 0.90
C THR A 61 21.19 2.28 0.82
N GLU A 62 22.07 1.86 -0.10
CA GLU A 62 23.42 2.41 -0.23
C GLU A 62 23.45 3.63 -1.17
N ALA A 63 22.50 3.74 -2.10
CA ALA A 63 22.29 4.97 -2.86
C ALA A 63 21.74 6.10 -1.98
N ARG A 64 21.11 5.75 -0.85
CA ARG A 64 20.55 6.68 0.14
C ARG A 64 19.51 7.61 -0.48
N LYS A 65 18.64 7.02 -1.29
CA LYS A 65 17.55 7.73 -1.97
C LYS A 65 16.22 7.12 -1.57
N LEU A 66 15.19 7.94 -1.50
CA LEU A 66 13.81 7.48 -1.52
C LEU A 66 13.35 7.49 -2.98
N VAL A 67 12.80 6.36 -3.46
CA VAL A 67 12.37 6.21 -4.85
C VAL A 67 10.86 5.96 -4.87
N CYS A 68 10.17 6.61 -5.79
CA CYS A 68 8.75 6.38 -6.06
C CYS A 68 8.55 5.88 -7.48
N LEU A 69 7.86 4.75 -7.60
CA LEU A 69 7.43 4.17 -8.86
C LEU A 69 5.93 4.28 -9.02
N SER A 70 5.47 4.33 -10.26
CA SER A 70 4.07 4.11 -10.61
C SER A 70 3.65 2.67 -10.37
N ALA A 71 2.35 2.41 -10.47
CA ALA A 71 1.80 1.06 -10.42
C ALA A 71 2.34 0.11 -11.53
N THR A 72 2.92 0.66 -12.60
CA THR A 72 3.53 -0.09 -13.72
C THR A 72 5.05 -0.23 -13.60
N GLY A 73 5.65 0.25 -12.50
CA GLY A 73 7.10 0.15 -12.26
C GLY A 73 7.92 1.27 -12.91
N GLU A 74 7.28 2.31 -13.45
CA GLU A 74 7.97 3.47 -14.02
C GLU A 74 8.39 4.43 -12.90
N MET A 75 9.62 4.95 -12.93
CA MET A 75 10.06 5.93 -11.94
C MET A 75 9.30 7.25 -12.10
N ILE A 76 8.62 7.68 -11.04
CA ILE A 76 7.95 8.98 -10.95
C ILE A 76 8.94 10.03 -10.44
N TRP A 77 9.60 9.73 -9.31
CA TRP A 77 10.58 10.62 -8.71
C TRP A 77 11.58 9.85 -7.85
N GLU A 78 12.70 10.52 -7.57
CA GLU A 78 13.64 10.16 -6.52
C GLU A 78 13.91 11.38 -5.62
N TYR A 79 14.19 11.12 -4.36
CA TYR A 79 14.53 12.14 -3.37
C TYR A 79 15.84 11.78 -2.67
N ASP A 80 16.83 12.67 -2.83
CA ASP A 80 18.09 12.65 -2.08
C ASP A 80 17.97 13.64 -0.91
N GLY A 81 17.88 13.11 0.30
CA GLY A 81 17.82 13.91 1.53
C GLY A 81 19.19 14.41 2.01
N GLY A 82 20.27 14.21 1.24
CA GLY A 82 21.64 14.50 1.65
C GLY A 82 22.16 13.52 2.72
N TRP A 83 21.56 12.33 2.80
CA TRP A 83 21.86 11.38 3.87
C TRP A 83 23.25 10.77 3.70
N THR A 84 23.94 10.58 4.81
CA THR A 84 25.29 9.98 4.85
C THR A 84 25.28 8.54 5.35
N LYS A 85 24.15 8.09 5.91
CA LYS A 85 23.93 6.73 6.42
C LYS A 85 23.01 5.97 5.49
N ARG A 86 23.12 4.64 5.53
CA ARG A 86 22.28 3.72 4.77
C ARG A 86 20.80 3.96 5.07
N LEU A 87 19.97 4.09 4.05
CA LEU A 87 18.54 4.29 4.26
C LEU A 87 17.85 2.93 4.42
N ILE A 88 17.73 2.47 5.66
CA ILE A 88 17.16 1.14 6.00
C ILE A 88 15.76 1.19 6.61
N SER A 89 15.15 2.37 6.67
CA SER A 89 13.80 2.56 7.19
C SER A 89 12.76 2.38 6.09
N GLY A 90 11.59 1.83 6.43
CA GLY A 90 10.41 1.87 5.58
C GLY A 90 9.76 3.24 5.63
N ALA A 91 9.25 3.72 4.49
CA ALA A 91 8.45 4.92 4.42
C ALA A 91 7.06 4.70 5.07
N SER A 92 6.47 5.77 5.59
CA SER A 92 5.09 5.78 6.09
C SER A 92 4.31 6.94 5.48
N LEU A 93 2.99 6.81 5.42
CA LEU A 93 2.09 7.81 4.83
C LEU A 93 1.22 8.46 5.90
N SER A 94 0.99 9.77 5.78
CA SER A 94 0.03 10.51 6.61
C SER A 94 -0.64 11.62 5.81
N PHE A 95 -1.98 11.68 5.87
CA PHE A 95 -2.76 12.79 5.31
C PHE A 95 -2.95 13.95 6.30
N ASN A 96 -2.37 13.86 7.50
CA ASN A 96 -2.53 14.84 8.57
C ASN A 96 -1.21 15.49 9.00
N ALA A 97 -0.08 15.09 8.40
CA ALA A 97 1.24 15.62 8.74
C ALA A 97 1.59 16.91 7.98
N VAL A 98 0.82 17.25 6.95
CA VAL A 98 0.98 18.44 6.10
C VAL A 98 -0.36 19.17 5.99
N LYS A 99 -0.36 20.42 5.48
CA LYS A 99 -1.58 21.24 5.40
C LYS A 99 -2.59 20.71 4.38
N GLU A 100 -2.09 20.25 3.24
CA GLU A 100 -2.88 19.75 2.12
C GLU A 100 -2.15 18.55 1.50
N GLY A 101 -2.91 17.60 0.96
CA GLY A 101 -2.34 16.41 0.31
C GLY A 101 -1.87 15.34 1.30
N ALA A 102 -0.90 14.55 0.87
CA ALA A 102 -0.30 13.48 1.65
C ALA A 102 1.15 13.82 2.02
N ALA A 103 1.61 13.25 3.12
CA ALA A 103 3.00 13.33 3.54
C ALA A 103 3.61 11.93 3.63
N ILE A 104 4.82 11.80 3.11
CA ILE A 104 5.67 10.63 3.33
C ILE A 104 6.64 10.94 4.46
N LEU A 105 6.62 10.13 5.51
CA LEU A 105 7.58 10.21 6.60
C LEU A 105 8.62 9.10 6.49
N ILE A 106 9.90 9.49 6.55
CA ILE A 106 11.04 8.58 6.46
C ILE A 106 12.05 8.88 7.57
N GLY A 107 12.33 7.87 8.40
CA GLY A 107 13.34 7.95 9.45
C GLY A 107 14.73 7.64 8.91
N ASN A 108 15.73 8.38 9.36
CA ASN A 108 17.14 8.17 8.98
C ASN A 108 17.95 7.64 10.16
N PRO A 109 18.99 6.81 9.91
CA PRO A 109 19.87 6.36 10.99
C PRO A 109 20.74 7.44 11.63
N ASP A 110 20.75 8.67 11.09
CA ASP A 110 21.35 9.83 11.75
C ASP A 110 20.48 10.43 12.86
N GLY A 111 19.30 9.84 13.12
CA GLY A 111 18.36 10.28 14.14
C GLY A 111 17.35 11.32 13.65
N THR A 112 17.37 11.69 12.37
CA THR A 112 16.39 12.61 11.79
C THR A 112 15.15 11.87 11.28
N LEU A 113 14.02 12.57 11.27
CA LEU A 113 12.77 12.17 10.63
C LEU A 113 12.43 13.24 9.59
N HIS A 114 12.35 12.85 8.32
CA HIS A 114 11.96 13.75 7.24
C HIS A 114 10.46 13.57 6.97
N CYS A 115 9.75 14.68 6.78
CA CYS A 115 8.36 14.72 6.35
C CYS A 115 8.32 15.41 4.98
N LEU A 116 7.95 14.64 3.95
CA LEU A 116 7.96 15.08 2.55
C LEU A 116 6.51 15.24 2.10
N GLU A 117 6.14 16.40 1.56
CA GLU A 117 4.89 16.55 0.82
C GLU A 117 4.97 15.70 -0.46
N ALA A 118 3.95 14.88 -0.68
CA ALA A 118 3.89 13.88 -1.74
C ALA A 118 2.98 14.33 -2.91
#